data_AF-A0A0F9W9U2-F1
#
_entry.id   AF-A0A0F9W9U2-F1
#
_cell.length_a   1.000
_cell.length_b   1.000
_cell.length_c   1.000
_cell.angle_alpha   90.00
_cell.angle_beta   90.00
_cell.angle_gamma   90.00
#
_symmetry.space_group_name_H-M   'P 1'
#
loop_
_entity.id
_entity.type
_entity.pdbx_description
1 polymer ?
#
loop_
_entity_poly.entity_id
_entity_poly.type
_entity_poly.pdbx_seq_one_letter_code
_entity_poly.pdbx_strand_id
1 'polypeptide(L)'
;MIIKKLRSTLEDEQPSFTTGYAILVHKTNLSKTLEEVKNHKIPTFLKRVKCLFKDWFYVLTNFVHADFETIKIKIPHKQAYTEEQYLKYKEVWPCIFYKKKEKEISHEYVKKWIQKFTSETKGLCLIVKEDVLLSFTYNTDNVLGHGIFKGVDYVSRKRYGYLCTGFDAFILHEPCLSCAMALVHGRIARVFCLNRSDGVFSKDRFNFNKNINHRYDVYFIDNWK
;
A
#
# COMPACT_ATOMS: atom_id res chain seq x y z
N MET A 1 16.30 5.81 15.48
CA MET A 1 14.99 6.12 14.88
C MET A 1 14.90 5.60 13.45
N ILE A 2 14.00 4.64 13.20
CA ILE A 2 13.71 4.08 11.88
C ILE A 2 12.24 4.34 11.58
N ILE A 3 11.94 4.95 10.43
CA ILE A 3 10.56 5.23 9.99
C ILE A 3 10.17 4.15 8.98
N LYS A 4 9.18 3.32 9.32
CA LYS A 4 8.67 2.26 8.45
C LYS A 4 7.24 2.55 8.05
N LYS A 5 6.99 2.69 6.75
CA LYS A 5 5.63 2.71 6.23
C LYS A 5 4.97 1.35 6.43
N LEU A 6 3.76 1.33 6.96
CA LEU A 6 2.95 0.13 7.02
C LEU A 6 2.58 -0.30 5.61
N ARG A 7 2.89 -1.55 5.26
CA ARG A 7 2.53 -2.17 3.99
C ARG A 7 1.16 -2.83 4.10
N SER A 8 0.44 -2.90 2.98
CA SER A 8 -0.80 -3.67 2.86
C SER A 8 -0.51 -5.17 2.88
N THR A 9 -1.52 -6.00 3.18
CA THR A 9 -1.37 -7.46 3.16
C THR A 9 -0.88 -7.98 1.80
N LEU A 10 -1.33 -7.37 0.70
CA LEU A 10 -0.96 -7.73 -0.66
C LEU A 10 0.52 -7.41 -0.98
N GLU A 11 1.08 -6.39 -0.33
CA GLU A 11 2.50 -6.04 -0.46
C GLU A 11 3.40 -6.94 0.37
N ASP A 12 2.90 -7.48 1.49
CA ASP A 12 3.61 -8.42 2.35
C ASP A 12 3.49 -9.89 1.87
N GLU A 13 2.50 -10.20 1.00
CA GLU A 13 2.31 -11.53 0.44
C GLU A 13 3.52 -12.01 -0.37
N GLN A 14 3.88 -13.28 -0.19
CA GLN A 14 4.94 -13.88 -1.00
C GLN A 14 4.46 -14.12 -2.45
N PRO A 15 5.35 -13.93 -3.45
CA PRO A 15 5.06 -14.22 -4.84
C PRO A 15 4.46 -15.61 -5.06
N SER A 16 3.30 -15.65 -5.70
CA SER A 16 2.56 -16.89 -5.97
C SER A 16 2.49 -17.15 -7.47
N PHE A 17 2.52 -18.43 -7.84
CA PHE A 17 2.62 -18.87 -9.23
C PHE A 17 1.60 -19.95 -9.54
N THR A 18 1.14 -19.97 -10.78
CA THR A 18 0.19 -20.95 -11.33
C THR A 18 0.73 -21.47 -12.66
N THR A 19 0.24 -22.62 -13.10
CA THR A 19 0.51 -23.17 -14.43
C THR A 19 -0.37 -22.49 -15.48
N GLY A 20 0.27 -21.97 -16.53
CA GLY A 20 -0.39 -21.44 -17.72
C GLY A 20 0.06 -22.19 -18.97
N TYR A 21 -0.56 -21.88 -20.10
CA TYR A 21 -0.19 -22.44 -21.40
C TYR A 21 0.46 -21.35 -22.25
N ALA A 22 1.49 -21.70 -23.00
CA ALA A 22 2.07 -20.82 -24.00
C ALA A 22 2.25 -21.56 -25.32
N ILE A 23 2.01 -20.85 -26.40
CA ILE A 23 2.26 -21.31 -27.76
C ILE A 23 3.68 -20.91 -28.12
N LEU A 24 4.49 -21.86 -28.59
CA LEU A 24 5.81 -21.57 -29.16
C LEU A 24 5.64 -21.16 -30.62
N VAL A 25 6.06 -19.94 -30.97
CA VAL A 25 5.84 -19.36 -32.29
C VAL A 25 7.13 -18.73 -32.81
N HIS A 26 7.44 -18.97 -34.09
CA HIS A 26 8.50 -18.25 -34.80
C HIS A 26 8.01 -16.87 -35.28
N LYS A 27 8.92 -15.89 -35.39
CA LYS A 27 8.62 -14.50 -35.75
C LYS A 27 7.69 -14.31 -36.94
N THR A 28 7.84 -15.15 -37.97
CA THR A 28 7.02 -15.13 -39.19
C THR A 28 5.53 -15.37 -38.91
N ASN A 29 5.20 -16.17 -37.90
CA ASN A 29 3.83 -16.56 -37.58
C ASN A 29 3.26 -15.76 -36.39
N LEU A 30 4.04 -14.88 -35.78
CA LEU A 30 3.67 -14.15 -34.57
C LEU A 30 2.40 -13.31 -34.76
N SER A 31 2.30 -12.57 -35.86
CA SER A 31 1.13 -11.71 -36.14
C SER A 31 -0.15 -12.52 -36.30
N LYS A 32 -0.09 -13.64 -37.04
CA LYS A 32 -1.23 -14.54 -37.24
C LYS A 32 -1.73 -15.12 -35.91
N THR A 33 -0.81 -15.63 -35.09
CA THR A 33 -1.19 -16.17 -33.78
C THR A 33 -1.75 -15.09 -32.86
N LEU A 34 -1.22 -13.86 -32.89
CA LEU A 34 -1.75 -12.75 -32.08
C LEU A 34 -3.17 -12.35 -32.47
N GLU A 35 -3.53 -12.43 -33.76
CA GLU A 35 -4.89 -12.21 -34.25
C GLU A 35 -5.84 -13.32 -33.78
N GLU A 36 -5.43 -14.58 -33.90
CA GLU A 36 -6.21 -15.73 -33.44
C GLU A 36 -6.46 -15.66 -31.93
N VAL A 37 -5.43 -15.32 -31.15
CA VAL A 37 -5.58 -15.23 -29.68
C VAL A 37 -6.14 -13.90 -29.19
N LYS A 38 -6.41 -12.92 -30.06
CA LYS A 38 -6.80 -11.55 -29.69
C LYS A 38 -7.98 -11.51 -28.72
N ASN A 39 -8.97 -12.37 -28.95
CA ASN A 39 -10.20 -12.43 -28.15
C ASN A 39 -10.04 -13.19 -26.83
N HIS A 40 -8.92 -13.90 -26.62
CA HIS A 40 -8.68 -14.59 -25.36
C HIS A 40 -8.25 -13.61 -24.26
N LYS A 41 -8.98 -13.64 -23.16
CA LYS A 41 -8.73 -12.79 -21.98
C LYS A 41 -7.55 -13.35 -21.19
N ILE A 42 -6.48 -12.56 -21.13
CA ILE A 42 -5.34 -12.80 -20.22
C ILE A 42 -5.39 -11.78 -19.08
N PRO A 43 -4.79 -12.08 -17.91
CA PRO A 43 -4.65 -11.10 -16.85
C PRO A 43 -3.92 -9.84 -17.34
N THR A 44 -4.46 -8.67 -17.00
CA THR A 44 -4.00 -7.37 -17.51
C THR A 44 -2.57 -7.02 -17.12
N PHE A 45 -2.07 -7.60 -16.02
CA PHE A 45 -0.71 -7.38 -15.53
C PHE A 45 0.35 -8.26 -16.23
N LEU A 46 -0.04 -9.29 -16.98
CA LEU A 46 0.89 -10.14 -17.71
C LEU A 46 1.07 -9.62 -19.14
N LYS A 47 2.31 -9.59 -19.65
CA LYS A 47 2.53 -9.35 -21.08
C LYS A 47 2.17 -10.61 -21.85
N ARG A 48 1.48 -10.44 -22.99
CA ARG A 48 1.05 -11.56 -23.84
C ARG A 48 2.21 -12.31 -24.48
N VAL A 49 3.29 -11.60 -24.81
CA VAL A 49 4.43 -12.14 -25.55
C VAL A 49 5.66 -12.12 -24.66
N LYS A 50 6.38 -13.24 -24.61
CA LYS A 50 7.72 -13.36 -24.05
C LYS A 50 8.69 -13.71 -25.17
N CYS A 51 9.66 -12.84 -25.42
CA CYS A 51 10.74 -13.09 -26.37
C CYS A 51 11.68 -14.17 -25.82
N LEU A 52 12.08 -15.12 -26.67
CA LEU A 52 13.11 -16.12 -26.39
C LEU A 52 14.37 -15.78 -27.20
N PHE A 53 15.31 -16.71 -27.29
CA PHE A 53 16.50 -16.54 -28.09
C PHE A 53 16.16 -16.45 -29.60
N LYS A 54 16.80 -15.49 -30.28
CA LYS A 54 16.67 -15.20 -31.72
C LYS A 54 15.28 -14.68 -32.11
N ASP A 55 14.52 -15.51 -32.85
CA ASP A 55 13.26 -15.18 -33.51
C ASP A 55 12.10 -16.05 -32.99
N TRP A 56 12.25 -16.67 -31.81
CA TRP A 56 11.22 -17.48 -31.17
C TRP A 56 10.53 -16.72 -30.04
N PHE A 57 9.23 -16.92 -29.91
CA PHE A 57 8.36 -16.24 -28.95
C PHE A 57 7.46 -17.24 -28.24
N TYR A 58 7.22 -17.01 -26.96
CA TYR A 58 6.09 -17.61 -26.26
C TYR A 58 4.92 -16.64 -26.26
N VAL A 59 3.77 -17.10 -26.74
CA VAL A 59 2.50 -16.38 -26.69
C VAL A 59 1.62 -17.01 -25.62
N LEU A 60 1.27 -16.24 -24.59
CA LEU A 60 0.44 -16.71 -23.48
C LEU A 60 -0.99 -17.00 -23.93
N THR A 61 -1.51 -18.17 -23.58
CA THR A 61 -2.87 -18.61 -23.84
C THR A 61 -3.46 -19.35 -22.62
N ASN A 62 -4.78 -19.39 -22.51
CA ASN A 62 -5.46 -20.14 -21.45
C ASN A 62 -5.96 -21.51 -21.94
N PHE A 63 -5.73 -21.85 -23.21
CA PHE A 63 -6.25 -23.07 -23.84
C PHE A 63 -5.17 -23.81 -24.62
N VAL A 64 -5.35 -25.12 -24.76
CA VAL A 64 -4.58 -25.97 -25.67
C VAL A 64 -5.12 -25.75 -27.07
N HIS A 65 -4.29 -25.21 -27.96
CA HIS A 65 -4.66 -25.02 -29.37
C HIS A 65 -4.32 -26.29 -30.14
N ALA A 66 -5.22 -26.77 -31.00
CA ALA A 66 -4.98 -27.99 -31.78
C ALA A 66 -3.89 -27.78 -32.86
N ASP A 67 -3.86 -26.58 -33.44
CA ASP A 67 -2.98 -26.27 -34.58
C ASP A 67 -1.55 -25.86 -34.18
N PHE A 68 -1.28 -25.64 -32.89
CA PHE A 68 0.04 -25.19 -32.43
C PHE A 68 0.53 -26.00 -31.24
N GLU A 69 1.85 -26.17 -31.16
CA GLU A 69 2.50 -26.82 -30.03
C GLU A 69 2.36 -25.95 -28.77
N THR A 70 1.50 -26.38 -27.84
CA THR A 70 1.29 -25.72 -26.56
C THR A 70 2.14 -26.32 -25.47
N ILE A 71 2.86 -25.47 -24.75
CA ILE A 71 3.75 -25.85 -23.65
C ILE A 71 3.17 -25.34 -22.34
N LYS A 72 3.25 -26.17 -21.29
CA LYS A 72 2.91 -25.77 -19.92
C LYS A 72 4.05 -24.95 -19.34
N ILE A 73 3.73 -23.74 -18.89
CA ILE A 73 4.69 -22.80 -18.31
C ILE A 73 4.22 -22.33 -16.93
N LYS A 74 5.16 -21.89 -16.09
CA LYS A 74 4.84 -21.25 -14.81
C LYS A 74 4.62 -19.76 -15.06
N ILE A 75 3.53 -19.20 -14.52
CA ILE A 75 3.19 -17.78 -14.61
C ILE A 75 2.82 -17.21 -13.24
N PRO A 76 3.02 -15.90 -13.01
CA PRO A 76 2.54 -15.24 -11.80
C PRO A 76 1.00 -15.29 -11.68
N HIS A 77 0.52 -15.65 -10.50
CA HIS A 77 -0.92 -15.77 -10.23
C HIS A 77 -1.58 -14.41 -9.93
N LYS A 78 -0.82 -13.50 -9.31
CA LYS A 78 -1.29 -12.16 -8.91
C LYS A 78 -0.37 -11.07 -9.47
N GLN A 79 -0.89 -9.85 -9.57
CA GLN A 79 -0.10 -8.65 -9.87
C GLN A 79 0.91 -8.37 -8.76
N ALA A 80 2.09 -7.85 -9.13
CA ALA A 80 3.07 -7.34 -8.18
C ALA A 80 2.66 -5.96 -7.65
N TYR A 81 2.72 -5.80 -6.32
CA TYR A 81 2.50 -4.53 -5.63
C TYR A 81 3.83 -3.89 -5.20
N THR A 82 4.87 -4.70 -4.95
CA THR A 82 6.22 -4.21 -4.62
C THR A 82 7.22 -4.48 -5.73
N GLU A 83 8.31 -3.73 -5.74
CA GLU A 83 9.43 -3.93 -6.67
C GLU A 83 10.10 -5.30 -6.46
N GLU A 84 10.20 -5.75 -5.20
CA GLU A 84 10.72 -7.07 -4.84
C GLU A 84 9.87 -8.21 -5.43
N GLN A 85 8.54 -8.12 -5.33
CA GLN A 85 7.63 -9.08 -5.97
C GLN A 85 7.75 -9.03 -7.49
N TYR A 86 7.86 -7.83 -8.06
CA TYR A 86 8.00 -7.65 -9.50
C TYR A 86 9.27 -8.30 -10.06
N LEU A 87 10.41 -8.13 -9.39
CA LEU A 87 11.68 -8.72 -9.81
C LEU A 87 11.58 -10.26 -9.87
N LYS A 88 11.02 -10.88 -8.82
CA LYS A 88 10.77 -12.33 -8.78
C LYS A 88 9.81 -12.79 -9.88
N TYR A 89 8.78 -12.02 -10.19
CA TYR A 89 7.86 -12.35 -11.29
C TYR A 89 8.50 -12.17 -12.66
N LYS A 90 9.32 -11.14 -12.86
CA LYS A 90 9.98 -10.82 -14.13
C LYS A 90 10.93 -11.93 -14.58
N GLU A 91 11.59 -12.63 -13.64
CA GLU A 91 12.42 -13.82 -13.93
C GLU A 91 11.61 -14.93 -14.60
N VAL A 92 10.36 -15.12 -14.18
CA VAL A 92 9.47 -16.17 -14.69
C VAL A 92 8.75 -15.72 -15.95
N TRP A 93 8.05 -14.57 -15.90
CA TRP A 93 7.25 -14.06 -17.00
C TRP A 93 7.26 -12.52 -17.06
N PRO A 94 7.34 -11.91 -18.26
CA PRO A 94 7.28 -10.46 -18.38
C PRO A 94 5.94 -9.91 -17.87
N CYS A 95 6.02 -9.05 -16.85
CA CYS A 95 4.87 -8.40 -16.23
C CYS A 95 4.89 -6.88 -16.43
N ILE A 96 3.72 -6.26 -16.33
CA ILE A 96 3.55 -4.81 -16.27
C ILE A 96 3.54 -4.41 -14.79
N PHE A 97 4.42 -3.47 -14.43
CA PHE A 97 4.52 -2.94 -13.07
C PHE A 97 4.68 -1.42 -13.13
N TYR A 98 3.85 -0.73 -12.35
CA TYR A 98 3.88 0.72 -12.23
C TYR A 98 4.38 1.08 -10.83
N LYS A 99 5.58 1.64 -10.75
CA LYS A 99 6.15 2.07 -9.47
C LYS A 99 5.38 3.27 -8.95
N LYS A 100 4.73 3.12 -7.79
CA LYS A 100 4.02 4.21 -7.10
C LYS A 100 5.07 5.21 -6.59
N LYS A 101 4.89 6.50 -6.92
CA LYS A 101 5.74 7.57 -6.37
C LYS A 101 5.37 7.78 -4.90
N GLU A 102 6.29 7.49 -4.00
CA GLU A 102 6.14 7.80 -2.58
C GLU A 102 6.83 9.13 -2.28
N LYS A 103 6.20 9.96 -1.42
CA LYS A 103 6.85 11.17 -0.92
C LYS A 103 7.83 10.76 0.17
N GLU A 104 9.09 11.16 0.02
CA GLU A 104 10.08 10.99 1.06
C GLU A 104 9.70 11.81 2.29
N ILE A 105 9.93 11.24 3.47
CA ILE A 105 9.66 11.88 4.75
C ILE A 105 10.99 12.27 5.38
N SER A 106 11.15 13.56 5.65
CA SER A 106 12.34 14.06 6.35
C SER A 106 12.40 13.49 7.77
N HIS A 107 13.55 12.92 8.12
CA HIS A 107 13.82 12.41 9.46
C HIS A 107 13.84 13.54 10.49
N GLU A 108 14.30 14.73 10.12
CA GLU A 108 14.35 15.91 11.00
C GLU A 108 12.94 16.40 11.35
N TYR A 109 12.06 16.46 10.35
CA TYR A 109 10.65 16.79 10.54
C TYR A 109 10.00 15.87 11.57
N VAL A 110 10.18 14.55 11.40
CA VAL A 110 9.59 13.56 12.32
C VAL A 110 10.21 13.69 13.72
N LYS A 111 11.54 13.78 13.86
CA LYS A 111 12.21 13.98 15.15
C LYS A 111 11.68 15.20 15.92
N LYS A 112 11.47 16.33 15.23
CA LYS A 112 10.97 17.58 15.81
C LYS A 112 9.64 17.42 16.54
N TRP A 113 8.76 16.53 16.05
CA TRP A 113 7.45 16.30 16.65
C TRP A 113 7.50 15.20 17.71
N ILE A 114 8.33 14.19 17.52
CA ILE A 114 8.50 13.08 18.46
C ILE A 114 9.09 13.53 19.78
N GLN A 115 10.04 14.47 19.79
CA GLN A 115 10.62 15.00 21.03
C GLN A 115 9.59 15.63 21.98
N LYS A 116 8.38 15.95 21.50
CA LYS A 116 7.27 16.45 22.34
C LYS A 116 6.52 15.32 23.05
N PHE A 117 6.79 14.06 22.73
CA PHE A 117 6.20 12.91 23.40
C PHE A 117 7.06 12.51 24.59
N THR A 118 6.41 12.37 25.74
CA THR A 118 7.00 11.81 26.95
C THR A 118 6.32 10.47 27.25
N SER A 119 7.07 9.48 27.76
CA SER A 119 6.56 8.14 28.05
C SER A 119 5.40 8.09 29.05
N GLU A 120 5.20 9.15 29.82
CA GLU A 120 4.14 9.26 30.83
C GLU A 120 2.80 9.77 30.28
N THR A 121 2.78 10.29 29.05
CA THR A 121 1.59 10.92 28.48
C THR A 121 0.60 9.88 27.95
N LYS A 122 -0.54 9.73 28.63
CA LYS A 122 -1.60 8.81 28.22
C LYS A 122 -2.33 9.36 26.98
N GLY A 123 -2.12 8.69 25.84
CA GLY A 123 -2.89 8.92 24.61
C GLY A 123 -2.73 10.32 24.00
N LEU A 124 -1.49 10.84 24.03
CA LEU A 124 -1.15 12.09 23.34
C LEU A 124 -1.37 11.94 21.82
N CYS A 125 -2.03 12.94 21.24
CA CYS A 125 -2.22 13.10 19.80
C CYS A 125 -1.87 14.53 19.39
N LEU A 126 -0.99 14.64 18.39
CA LEU A 126 -0.63 15.89 17.72
C LEU A 126 -1.20 15.88 16.31
N ILE A 127 -1.73 17.01 15.85
CA ILE A 127 -2.06 17.23 14.44
C ILE A 127 -1.27 18.43 13.94
N VAL A 128 -0.57 18.23 12.84
CA VAL A 128 0.41 19.16 12.28
C VAL A 128 0.12 19.37 10.79
N LYS A 129 0.33 20.59 10.30
CA LYS A 129 0.32 20.92 8.87
C LYS A 129 1.58 21.71 8.53
N GLU A 130 2.36 21.23 7.57
CA GLU A 130 3.52 21.98 7.00
C GLU A 130 4.42 22.59 8.09
N ASP A 131 4.71 21.82 9.13
CA ASP A 131 5.55 22.21 10.27
C ASP A 131 4.93 23.16 11.31
N VAL A 132 3.61 23.39 11.23
CA VAL A 132 2.81 24.13 12.21
C VAL A 132 1.96 23.16 13.04
N LEU A 133 2.07 23.26 14.37
CA LEU A 133 1.23 22.52 15.30
C LEU A 133 -0.19 23.12 15.30
N LEU A 134 -1.18 22.33 14.89
CA LEU A 134 -2.59 22.75 14.91
C LEU A 134 -3.30 22.30 16.17
N SER A 135 -3.03 21.09 16.63
CA SER A 135 -3.70 20.51 17.80
C SER A 135 -2.75 19.68 18.64
N PHE A 136 -2.90 19.77 19.95
CA PHE A 136 -2.12 19.08 20.96
C PHE A 136 -3.06 18.59 22.07
N THR A 137 -3.32 17.29 22.15
CA THR A 137 -4.46 16.74 22.90
C THR A 137 -4.13 15.42 23.58
N TYR A 138 -4.78 15.15 24.72
CA TYR A 138 -4.57 13.95 25.52
C TYR A 138 -5.87 13.17 25.76
N ASN A 139 -5.73 11.89 26.13
CA ASN A 139 -6.84 11.12 26.65
C ASN A 139 -7.32 11.70 27.99
N THR A 140 -8.62 11.63 28.23
CA THR A 140 -9.26 11.83 29.54
C THR A 140 -9.98 10.56 29.93
N ASP A 141 -10.45 10.50 31.18
CA ASP A 141 -11.15 9.32 31.73
C ASP A 141 -12.52 9.03 31.09
N ASN A 142 -13.07 9.99 30.32
CA ASN A 142 -14.27 9.77 29.53
C ASN A 142 -14.05 8.71 28.43
N VAL A 143 -15.04 7.83 28.21
CA VAL A 143 -14.99 6.75 27.20
C VAL A 143 -14.74 7.27 25.78
N LEU A 144 -15.27 8.45 25.44
CA LEU A 144 -15.02 9.14 24.15
C LEU A 144 -13.92 10.21 24.25
N GLY A 145 -13.29 10.33 25.40
CA GLY A 145 -12.31 11.35 25.75
C GLY A 145 -10.93 11.14 25.15
N HIS A 146 -10.81 10.41 24.03
CA HIS A 146 -9.52 10.12 23.42
C HIS A 146 -8.92 11.38 22.77
N GLY A 147 -7.60 11.56 22.89
CA GLY A 147 -6.86 12.68 22.32
C GLY A 147 -7.11 12.82 20.82
N ILE A 148 -7.16 11.70 20.09
CA ILE A 148 -7.42 11.68 18.64
C ILE A 148 -8.78 12.31 18.30
N PHE A 149 -9.85 11.95 19.01
CA PHE A 149 -11.18 12.54 18.79
C PHE A 149 -11.15 14.05 19.01
N LYS A 150 -10.58 14.48 20.13
CA LYS A 150 -10.46 15.91 20.48
C LYS A 150 -9.65 16.67 19.44
N GLY A 151 -8.56 16.08 18.97
CA GLY A 151 -7.70 16.70 17.96
C GLY A 151 -8.43 16.90 16.63
N VAL A 152 -9.08 15.85 16.13
CA VAL A 152 -9.84 15.92 14.87
C VAL A 152 -11.01 16.90 15.00
N ASP A 153 -11.77 16.87 16.10
CA ASP A 153 -12.88 17.79 16.36
C ASP A 153 -12.38 19.25 16.43
N TYR A 154 -11.32 19.52 17.21
CA TYR A 154 -10.74 20.85 17.35
C TYR A 154 -10.32 21.44 15.99
N VAL A 155 -9.53 20.69 15.22
CA VAL A 155 -9.03 21.14 13.92
C VAL A 155 -10.17 21.38 12.94
N SER A 156 -11.16 20.48 12.92
CA SER A 156 -12.35 20.59 12.06
C SER A 156 -13.18 21.83 12.40
N ARG A 157 -13.37 22.14 13.69
CA ARG A 157 -14.08 23.34 14.16
C ARG A 157 -13.34 24.63 13.84
N LYS A 158 -12.02 24.63 13.95
CA LYS A 158 -11.17 25.80 13.62
C LYS A 158 -11.10 26.10 12.12
N ARG A 159 -11.53 25.18 11.26
CA ARG A 159 -11.60 25.36 9.80
C ARG A 159 -10.26 25.80 9.18
N TYR A 160 -9.14 25.22 9.64
CA TYR A 160 -7.81 25.43 9.04
C TYR A 160 -7.70 24.97 7.58
N GLY A 161 -8.74 24.31 7.06
CA GLY A 161 -8.90 23.85 5.70
C GLY A 161 -10.16 22.98 5.58
N TYR A 162 -10.21 22.16 4.54
CA TYR A 162 -11.24 21.12 4.43
C TYR A 162 -10.88 19.93 5.34
N LEU A 163 -11.46 19.91 6.53
CA LEU A 163 -11.20 18.90 7.57
C LEU A 163 -9.69 18.84 7.90
N CYS A 164 -9.11 17.64 8.02
CA CYS A 164 -7.68 17.42 8.23
C CYS A 164 -6.94 17.04 6.93
N THR A 165 -7.44 17.46 5.77
CA THR A 165 -6.85 17.10 4.47
C THR A 165 -5.43 17.65 4.33
N GLY A 166 -4.48 16.77 4.06
CA GLY A 166 -3.05 17.12 3.95
C GLY A 166 -2.33 17.25 5.29
N PHE A 167 -3.00 16.97 6.42
CA PHE A 167 -2.40 17.08 7.74
C PHE A 167 -1.82 15.74 8.19
N ASP A 168 -0.83 15.82 9.07
CA ASP A 168 -0.17 14.68 9.67
C ASP A 168 -0.58 14.55 11.14
N ALA A 169 -0.94 13.35 11.56
CA ALA A 169 -1.18 13.04 12.96
C ALA A 169 0.01 12.28 13.56
N PHE A 170 0.47 12.68 14.75
CA PHE A 170 1.42 11.90 15.55
C PHE A 170 0.68 11.34 16.75
N ILE A 171 0.84 10.04 17.01
CA ILE A 171 0.18 9.33 18.10
C ILE A 171 1.17 8.41 18.82
N LEU A 172 0.96 8.25 20.13
CA LEU A 172 1.86 7.44 20.95
C LEU A 172 1.64 5.94 20.73
N HIS A 173 0.40 5.48 20.70
CA HIS A 173 0.02 4.07 20.55
C HIS A 173 -0.98 3.92 19.41
N GLU A 174 -1.12 2.69 18.90
CA GLU A 174 -2.17 2.41 17.93
C GLU A 174 -3.55 2.79 18.48
N PRO A 175 -4.40 3.42 17.66
CA PRO A 175 -5.72 3.85 18.08
C PRO A 175 -6.67 2.66 18.21
N CYS A 176 -7.74 2.85 19.00
CA CYS A 176 -8.91 1.98 18.91
C CYS A 176 -9.63 2.18 17.56
N LEU A 177 -10.56 1.26 17.24
CA LEU A 177 -11.29 1.28 15.96
C LEU A 177 -12.04 2.61 15.74
N SER A 178 -12.68 3.14 16.78
CA SER A 178 -13.42 4.40 16.69
C SER A 178 -12.50 5.59 16.39
N CYS A 179 -11.30 5.64 16.99
CA CYS A 179 -10.30 6.67 16.69
C CYS A 179 -9.72 6.52 15.28
N ALA A 180 -9.48 5.28 14.84
CA ALA A 180 -9.05 5.01 13.46
C ALA A 180 -10.10 5.48 12.43
N MET A 181 -11.38 5.28 12.73
CA MET A 181 -12.50 5.78 11.92
C MET A 181 -12.64 7.30 11.98
N ALA A 182 -12.36 7.93 13.14
CA ALA A 182 -12.33 9.39 13.26
C ALA A 182 -11.30 10.02 12.32
N LEU A 183 -10.13 9.39 12.18
CA LEU A 183 -9.09 9.81 11.24
C LEU A 183 -9.53 9.66 9.77
N VAL A 184 -10.31 8.63 9.44
CA VAL A 184 -10.94 8.47 8.11
C VAL A 184 -11.89 9.62 7.83
N HIS A 185 -12.82 9.90 8.74
CA HIS A 185 -13.79 10.98 8.58
C HIS A 185 -13.14 12.37 8.58
N GLY A 186 -12.08 12.56 9.37
CA GLY A 186 -11.26 13.76 9.35
C GLY A 186 -10.43 13.92 8.07
N ARG A 187 -10.35 12.92 7.19
CA ARG A 187 -9.51 12.90 5.99
C ARG A 187 -8.03 13.18 6.26
N ILE A 188 -7.49 12.63 7.36
CA ILE A 188 -6.07 12.79 7.67
C ILE A 188 -5.20 12.26 6.51
N ALA A 189 -4.07 12.88 6.22
CA ALA A 189 -3.21 12.41 5.13
C ALA A 189 -2.32 11.24 5.59
N ARG A 190 -1.65 11.43 6.73
CA ARG A 190 -0.67 10.47 7.26
C ARG A 190 -0.76 10.38 8.79
N VAL A 191 -0.43 9.22 9.31
CA VAL A 191 -0.37 8.95 10.76
C VAL A 191 0.99 8.37 11.10
N PHE A 192 1.66 8.97 12.07
CA PHE A 192 2.93 8.54 12.63
C PHE A 192 2.67 7.93 14.02
N CYS A 193 2.87 6.63 14.14
CA CYS A 193 2.64 5.86 15.35
C CYS A 193 3.97 5.44 15.99
N LEU A 194 4.17 5.84 17.25
CA LEU A 194 5.43 5.63 17.97
C LEU A 194 5.55 4.22 18.53
N ASN A 195 4.52 3.73 19.21
CA ASN A 195 4.51 2.40 19.81
C ASN A 195 3.57 1.51 19.02
N ARG A 196 4.16 0.54 18.31
CA ARG A 196 3.43 -0.51 17.64
C ARG A 196 2.85 -1.49 18.66
N SER A 197 1.61 -1.90 18.44
CA SER A 197 0.92 -2.93 19.21
C SER A 197 0.10 -3.81 18.26
N ASP A 198 -0.51 -4.90 18.74
CA ASP A 198 -1.37 -5.75 17.91
C ASP A 198 -2.79 -5.15 17.75
N GLY A 199 -2.84 -3.92 17.21
CA GLY A 199 -4.04 -3.11 17.09
C GLY A 199 -4.59 -3.00 15.68
N VAL A 200 -5.40 -1.95 15.49
CA VAL A 200 -6.20 -1.69 14.28
C VAL A 200 -5.34 -1.47 13.03
N PHE A 201 -4.10 -0.99 13.19
CA PHE A 201 -3.18 -0.80 12.07
C PHE A 201 -2.37 -2.08 11.83
N SER A 202 -1.77 -2.64 12.88
CA SER A 202 -0.89 -3.80 12.77
C SER A 202 -1.58 -5.13 12.48
N LYS A 203 -2.84 -5.32 12.89
CA LYS A 203 -3.57 -6.57 12.70
C LYS A 203 -4.61 -6.43 11.60
N ASP A 204 -5.50 -5.45 11.74
CA ASP A 204 -6.67 -5.33 10.88
C ASP A 204 -6.38 -4.60 9.55
N ARG A 205 -5.20 -3.95 9.43
CA ARG A 205 -4.81 -3.13 8.26
C ARG A 205 -5.93 -2.15 7.86
N PHE A 206 -6.62 -1.58 8.86
CA PHE A 206 -7.84 -0.82 8.65
C PHE A 206 -7.66 0.35 7.68
N ASN A 207 -6.50 1.01 7.72
CA ASN A 207 -6.15 2.12 6.83
C ASN A 207 -6.07 1.74 5.34
N PHE A 208 -5.99 0.44 5.01
CA PHE A 208 -6.00 -0.09 3.64
C PHE A 208 -7.35 -0.66 3.21
N ASN A 209 -8.38 -0.62 4.06
CA ASN A 209 -9.67 -1.18 3.74
C ASN A 209 -10.24 -0.54 2.46
N LYS A 210 -10.67 -1.37 1.51
CA LYS A 210 -11.19 -0.92 0.21
C LYS A 210 -12.63 -0.41 0.32
N ASN A 211 -13.35 -0.82 1.36
CA ASN A 211 -14.76 -0.48 1.58
C ASN A 211 -14.95 0.85 2.33
N ILE A 212 -13.86 1.49 2.77
CA ILE A 212 -13.90 2.83 3.38
C ILE A 212 -13.58 3.91 2.35
N ASN A 213 -14.24 5.06 2.50
CA ASN A 213 -14.21 6.15 1.53
C ASN A 213 -12.86 6.88 1.47
N HIS A 214 -12.13 6.94 2.59
CA HIS A 214 -10.82 7.59 2.69
C HIS A 214 -9.78 6.62 3.24
N ARG A 215 -8.56 6.70 2.72
CA ARG A 215 -7.40 5.90 3.15
C ARG A 215 -6.24 6.84 3.43
N TYR A 216 -5.42 6.46 4.40
CA TYR A 216 -4.26 7.24 4.82
C TYR A 216 -3.04 6.35 5.03
N ASP A 217 -1.87 6.94 4.85
CA ASP A 217 -0.61 6.25 5.08
C ASP A 217 -0.30 6.22 6.59
N VAL A 218 0.11 5.05 7.08
CA VAL A 218 0.54 4.85 8.46
C VAL A 218 2.03 4.56 8.47
N TYR A 219 2.75 5.20 9.38
CA TYR A 219 4.18 5.01 9.59
C TYR A 219 4.43 4.62 11.04
N PHE A 220 5.12 3.50 11.25
CA PHE A 220 5.65 3.13 12.56
C PHE A 220 7.05 3.70 12.74
N ILE A 221 7.32 4.22 13.93
CA ILE A 221 8.63 4.76 14.27
C ILE A 221 9.29 3.86 15.31
N ASP A 222 10.23 3.04 14.87
CA ASP A 222 11.00 2.18 15.75
C ASP A 222 12.20 2.97 16.35
N ASN A 223 12.58 2.63 17.59
CA ASN A 223 13.72 3.24 18.30
C ASN A 223 13.65 4.78 18.30
N TRP A 224 12.49 5.30 18.69
CA TRP A 224 12.22 6.74 18.78
C TRP A 224 12.67 7.36 20.11
N LYS A 225 12.91 6.51 21.12
CA LYS A 225 13.57 6.86 22.38
C LYS A 225 15.09 6.89 22.20
#